data_AF-A0A3L6QHZ3-F1
#
_entry.id   AF-A0A3L6QHZ3-F1
#
_cell.length_a   1.000
_cell.length_b   1.000
_cell.length_c   1.000
_cell.angle_alpha   90.00
_cell.angle_beta   90.00
_cell.angle_gamma   90.00
#
_symmetry.space_group_name_H-M   'P 1'
#
loop_
_entity.id
_entity.type
_entity.pdbx_description
1 polymer ?
#
loop_
_entity_poly.entity_id
_entity_poly.type
_entity_poly.pdbx_seq_one_letter_code
_entity_poly.pdbx_strand_id
1 'polypeptide(L)'
;MLTVKATVEASPAIGRMYATRGLDDIGDLLGKTLLLELVSSELDPKTGLEKERVTAFAHKTLVEGRYEAEFQVPASFGPVGAVLVENEHHKETFIREIKLVTGGDTSSAVTFDCNSWVHSKFDNPEKRVFFTVKSFLPSETPKGLEELRRKELQTLRGDGHGERRSFERIYDYDVYNDLGDPDRNPAHHRPVLGGSDKYPYPRRCRTGRARTKKDPRTERREGHNYVPRDEWFSEVKQLTFGATTLRSGMHALLPMLRPLLIKKELRLLD
;
A
#
# COMPACT_ATOMS: atom_id res chain seq x y z
N MET A 1 16.59 -3.64 31.72
CA MET A 1 15.64 -3.41 30.61
C MET A 1 15.32 -1.94 30.58
N LEU A 2 15.20 -1.37 29.38
CA LEU A 2 14.75 -0.01 29.15
C LEU A 2 13.32 -0.08 28.62
N THR A 3 12.42 0.69 29.24
CA THR A 3 11.07 0.85 28.74
C THR A 3 11.08 1.83 27.57
N VAL A 4 10.67 1.36 26.39
CA VAL A 4 10.52 2.18 25.18
C VAL A 4 9.05 2.23 24.81
N LYS A 5 8.49 3.44 24.69
CA LYS A 5 7.12 3.65 24.26
C LYS A 5 7.09 3.94 22.77
N ALA A 6 6.25 3.24 22.03
CA ALA A 6 5.94 3.55 20.64
C ALA A 6 4.61 4.25 20.52
N THR A 7 4.56 5.27 19.67
CA THR A 7 3.32 5.86 19.17
C THR A 7 3.26 5.62 17.66
N VAL A 8 2.14 5.08 17.19
CA VAL A 8 1.87 4.84 15.78
C VAL A 8 0.71 5.72 15.35
N GLU A 9 0.93 6.51 14.31
CA GLU A 9 -0.12 7.29 13.69
C GLU A 9 -0.62 6.57 12.45
N ALA A 10 -1.89 6.18 12.47
CA ALA A 10 -2.48 5.34 11.46
C ALA A 10 -3.92 5.73 11.13
N SER A 11 -4.35 5.46 9.91
CA SER A 11 -5.71 5.73 9.46
C SER A 11 -6.29 4.50 8.74
N PRO A 12 -7.54 4.10 9.05
CA PRO A 12 -8.19 3.01 8.34
C PRO A 12 -8.62 3.43 6.93
N ALA A 13 -8.88 2.46 6.05
CA ALA A 13 -9.53 2.70 4.77
C ALA A 13 -10.98 3.24 4.96
N ILE A 14 -11.29 4.38 4.33
CA ILE A 14 -12.56 5.13 4.33
C ILE A 14 -13.66 4.38 3.53
N GLY A 15 -13.31 3.73 2.41
CA GLY A 15 -14.25 3.31 1.37
C GLY A 15 -15.15 2.08 1.64
N ARG A 16 -14.95 1.35 2.74
CA ARG A 16 -15.77 0.15 3.09
C ARG A 16 -16.31 0.21 4.51
N MET A 17 -16.80 1.38 4.91
CA MET A 17 -17.09 1.79 6.29
C MET A 17 -18.22 1.05 7.03
N TYR A 18 -18.99 0.16 6.39
CA TYR A 18 -20.26 -0.34 6.98
C TYR A 18 -20.36 -1.84 7.28
N ALA A 19 -19.52 -2.72 6.72
CA ALA A 19 -19.73 -4.17 6.88
C ALA A 19 -18.82 -4.89 7.91
N THR A 20 -17.60 -4.40 8.17
CA THR A 20 -16.62 -5.13 9.01
C THR A 20 -16.28 -4.48 10.35
N ARG A 21 -16.83 -3.28 10.63
CA ARG A 21 -16.57 -2.56 11.89
C ARG A 21 -16.77 -3.48 13.11
N GLY A 22 -17.87 -4.23 13.15
CA GLY A 22 -18.17 -5.09 14.30
C GLY A 22 -17.15 -6.20 14.60
N LEU A 23 -16.36 -6.68 13.63
CA LEU A 23 -15.31 -7.68 13.89
C LEU A 23 -13.98 -7.02 14.26
N ASP A 24 -13.61 -5.95 13.55
CA ASP A 24 -12.41 -5.17 13.84
C ASP A 24 -12.52 -4.48 15.23
N ASP A 25 -13.72 -4.04 15.62
CA ASP A 25 -14.01 -3.42 16.93
C ASP A 25 -13.83 -4.42 18.10
N ILE A 26 -14.05 -5.73 17.88
CA ILE A 26 -13.81 -6.78 18.89
C ILE A 26 -12.31 -7.07 19.01
N GLY A 27 -11.58 -7.10 17.89
CA GLY A 27 -10.11 -7.23 17.89
C GLY A 27 -9.41 -6.04 18.55
N ASP A 28 -9.91 -4.82 18.30
CA ASP A 28 -9.52 -3.58 18.98
C ASP A 28 -9.73 -3.70 20.50
N LEU A 29 -10.86 -4.26 20.94
CA LEU A 29 -11.19 -4.47 22.36
C LEU A 29 -10.25 -5.48 23.06
N LEU A 30 -9.72 -6.44 22.30
CA LEU A 30 -8.80 -7.48 22.78
C LEU A 30 -7.32 -7.05 22.76
N GLY A 31 -7.04 -5.83 22.30
CA GLY A 31 -5.71 -5.24 22.37
C GLY A 31 -4.69 -5.88 21.42
N LYS A 32 -5.08 -6.43 20.27
CA LYS A 32 -4.10 -6.91 19.28
C LYS A 32 -4.40 -6.30 17.93
N THR A 33 -3.94 -5.06 17.73
CA THR A 33 -4.27 -4.30 16.51
C THR A 33 -3.09 -4.26 15.54
N LEU A 34 -1.90 -3.90 16.02
CA LEU A 34 -0.67 -3.94 15.24
C LEU A 34 0.42 -4.63 16.06
N LEU A 35 1.00 -5.70 15.55
CA LEU A 35 2.21 -6.28 16.12
C LEU A 35 3.42 -5.55 15.57
N LEU A 36 4.24 -5.02 16.46
CA LEU A 36 5.48 -4.32 16.15
C LEU A 36 6.68 -5.15 16.61
N GLU A 37 7.67 -5.34 15.75
CA GLU A 37 8.94 -5.97 16.10
C GLU A 37 10.09 -4.98 15.85
N LEU A 38 10.81 -4.60 16.90
CA LEU A 38 11.99 -3.78 16.77
C LEU A 38 13.17 -4.62 16.27
N VAL A 39 13.93 -4.04 15.35
CA VAL A 39 15.16 -4.64 14.82
C VAL A 39 16.34 -3.73 15.12
N SER A 40 17.41 -4.34 15.66
CA SER A 40 18.65 -3.62 15.94
C SER A 40 19.41 -3.32 14.66
N SER A 41 20.09 -2.17 14.62
CA SER A 41 21.02 -1.83 13.54
C SER A 41 22.31 -2.66 13.58
N GLU A 42 22.58 -3.30 14.72
CA GLU A 42 23.81 -4.03 15.01
C GLU A 42 23.55 -5.54 15.02
N LEU A 43 24.59 -6.29 14.65
CA LEU A 43 24.62 -7.74 14.87
C LEU A 43 24.94 -8.04 16.33
N ASP A 44 24.60 -9.25 16.76
CA ASP A 44 25.09 -9.79 18.02
C ASP A 44 26.62 -9.95 17.93
N PRO A 45 27.41 -9.33 18.82
CA PRO A 45 28.87 -9.35 18.75
C PRO A 45 29.47 -10.74 19.01
N LYS A 46 28.73 -11.66 19.63
CA LYS A 46 29.19 -13.02 19.92
C LYS A 46 28.93 -13.96 18.76
N THR A 47 27.76 -13.86 18.13
CA THR A 47 27.34 -14.79 17.06
C THR A 47 27.58 -14.25 15.66
N GLY A 48 27.68 -12.93 15.50
CA GLY A 48 27.72 -12.27 14.19
C GLY A 48 26.39 -12.35 13.42
N LEU A 49 25.28 -12.68 14.10
CA LEU A 49 23.94 -12.79 13.52
C LEU A 49 23.04 -11.64 13.96
N GLU A 50 21.86 -11.50 13.34
CA GLU A 50 20.84 -10.55 13.77
C GLU A 50 20.48 -10.78 15.25
N LYS A 51 20.39 -9.70 16.04
CA LYS A 51 19.93 -9.78 17.44
C LYS A 51 18.47 -10.22 17.48
N GLU A 52 18.09 -10.91 18.56
CA GLU A 52 16.69 -11.28 18.81
C GLU A 52 15.81 -10.03 18.82
N ARG A 53 14.69 -10.09 18.08
CA ARG A 53 13.76 -8.96 17.93
C ARG A 53 12.96 -8.74 19.21
N VAL A 54 12.66 -7.48 19.51
CA VAL A 54 11.79 -7.14 20.66
C VAL A 54 10.40 -6.82 20.14
N THR A 55 9.40 -7.57 20.62
CA THR A 55 8.02 -7.48 20.11
C THR A 55 7.09 -6.81 21.11
N ALA A 56 6.15 -6.00 20.62
CA ALA A 56 5.03 -5.51 21.41
C ALA A 56 3.79 -5.34 20.52
N PHE A 57 2.60 -5.50 21.10
CA PHE A 57 1.37 -5.12 20.43
C PHE A 57 1.10 -3.65 20.69
N ALA A 58 0.84 -2.89 19.63
CA ALA A 58 0.23 -1.58 19.75
C ALA A 58 -1.26 -1.76 19.96
N HIS A 59 -1.81 -0.90 20.80
CA HIS A 59 -3.23 -0.84 21.14
C HIS A 59 -3.79 0.51 20.72
N LYS A 60 -5.04 0.53 20.27
CA LYS A 60 -5.73 1.76 19.90
C LYS A 60 -5.95 2.62 21.15
N THR A 61 -5.65 3.91 21.03
CA THR A 61 -5.90 4.87 22.11
C THR A 61 -7.28 5.51 21.97
N LEU A 62 -7.66 6.34 22.96
CA LEU A 62 -8.87 7.18 22.86
C LEU A 62 -8.78 8.24 21.75
N VAL A 63 -7.57 8.56 21.30
CA VAL A 63 -7.34 9.50 20.19
C VAL A 63 -7.47 8.73 18.89
N GLU A 64 -8.41 9.15 18.05
CA GLU A 64 -8.64 8.53 16.73
C GLU A 64 -7.35 8.52 15.90
N GLY A 65 -7.03 7.36 15.33
CA GLY A 65 -5.85 7.17 14.49
C GLY A 65 -4.52 7.10 15.24
N ARG A 66 -4.53 6.99 16.57
CA ARG A 66 -3.31 6.83 17.37
C ARG A 66 -3.30 5.49 18.12
N TYR A 67 -2.20 4.77 17.98
CA TYR A 67 -1.93 3.53 18.69
C TYR A 67 -0.67 3.63 19.53
N GLU A 68 -0.62 2.92 20.64
CA GLU A 68 0.52 2.93 21.57
C GLU A 68 0.95 1.53 21.96
N ALA A 69 2.26 1.31 22.05
CA ALA A 69 2.87 0.07 22.51
C ALA A 69 3.98 0.36 23.52
N GLU A 70 4.23 -0.58 24.43
CA GLU A 70 5.35 -0.49 25.37
C GLU A 70 6.27 -1.71 25.21
N PHE A 71 7.55 -1.45 24.97
CA PHE A 71 8.58 -2.48 24.79
C PHE A 71 9.49 -2.55 26.01
N GLN A 72 9.88 -3.77 26.38
CA GLN A 72 10.94 -4.03 27.35
C GLN A 72 12.22 -4.37 26.58
N VAL A 73 13.05 -3.36 26.31
CA VAL A 73 14.23 -3.49 25.45
C VAL A 73 15.49 -3.77 26.30
N PRO A 74 16.25 -4.84 26.02
CA PRO A 74 17.53 -5.09 26.70
C PRO A 74 18.54 -3.98 26.42
N ALA A 75 19.36 -3.61 27.40
CA ALA A 75 20.41 -2.61 27.20
C ALA A 75 21.43 -3.05 26.13
N SER A 76 21.61 -4.35 25.93
CA SER A 76 22.46 -4.95 24.88
C SER A 76 21.85 -4.89 23.47
N PHE A 77 20.57 -4.50 23.33
CA PHE A 77 19.89 -4.46 22.04
C PHE A 77 20.54 -3.46 21.09
N GLY A 78 21.08 -2.36 21.62
CA GLY A 78 21.69 -1.30 20.82
C GLY A 78 20.66 -0.45 20.09
N PRO A 79 21.08 0.33 19.07
CA PRO A 79 20.22 1.28 18.38
C PRO A 79 19.20 0.57 17.47
N VAL A 80 17.93 0.94 17.60
CA VAL A 80 16.86 0.47 16.70
C VAL A 80 17.08 1.04 15.29
N GLY A 81 17.08 0.18 14.27
CA GLY A 81 17.30 0.55 12.87
C GLY A 81 16.12 0.31 11.95
N ALA A 82 15.25 -0.63 12.31
CA ALA A 82 14.02 -0.92 11.59
C ALA A 82 12.91 -1.36 12.57
N VAL A 83 11.67 -1.27 12.10
CA VAL A 83 10.49 -1.86 12.74
C VAL A 83 9.75 -2.71 11.71
N LEU A 84 9.38 -3.92 12.11
CA LEU A 84 8.47 -4.78 11.36
C LEU A 84 7.07 -4.60 11.91
N VAL A 85 6.09 -4.50 11.02
CA VAL A 85 4.69 -4.28 11.36
C VAL A 85 3.85 -5.39 10.73
N GLU A 86 3.10 -6.09 11.56
CA GLU A 86 2.03 -6.99 11.14
C GLU A 86 0.69 -6.38 11.54
N ASN A 87 -0.22 -6.29 10.58
CA ASN A 87 -1.56 -5.75 10.78
C ASN A 87 -2.53 -6.89 11.06
N GLU A 88 -3.04 -6.92 12.29
CA GLU A 88 -3.97 -7.94 12.79
C GLU A 88 -5.40 -7.70 12.30
N HIS A 89 -5.72 -6.52 11.76
CA HIS A 89 -7.02 -6.24 11.19
C HIS A 89 -7.26 -7.03 9.90
N HIS A 90 -8.53 -7.28 9.58
CA HIS A 90 -8.93 -7.88 8.29
C HIS A 90 -8.84 -6.89 7.12
N LYS A 91 -8.47 -5.64 7.39
CA LYS A 91 -8.33 -4.58 6.41
C LYS A 91 -6.98 -3.93 6.52
N GLU A 92 -6.53 -3.37 5.41
CA GLU A 92 -5.32 -2.56 5.38
C GLU A 92 -5.46 -1.28 6.21
N THR A 93 -4.31 -0.84 6.75
CA THR A 93 -4.19 0.34 7.59
C THR A 93 -3.08 1.21 7.02
N PHE A 94 -3.36 2.49 6.77
CA PHE A 94 -2.34 3.44 6.36
C PHE A 94 -1.55 3.90 7.57
N ILE A 95 -0.25 3.65 7.61
CA ILE A 95 0.65 4.11 8.68
C ILE A 95 1.43 5.31 8.17
N ARG A 96 1.25 6.44 8.86
CA ARG A 96 1.96 7.68 8.57
C ARG A 96 3.35 7.68 9.21
N GLU A 97 3.38 7.53 10.53
CA GLU A 97 4.59 7.65 11.33
C GLU A 97 4.59 6.60 12.45
N ILE A 98 5.77 6.08 12.79
CA ILE A 98 6.02 5.39 14.06
C ILE A 98 7.11 6.17 14.81
N LYS A 99 6.88 6.45 16.09
CA LYS A 99 7.82 7.18 16.94
C LYS A 99 8.11 6.40 18.21
N LEU A 100 9.39 6.15 18.49
CA LEU A 100 9.88 5.50 19.71
C LEU A 100 10.47 6.53 20.67
N VAL A 101 10.04 6.50 21.93
CA VAL A 101 10.51 7.40 22.99
C VAL A 101 11.00 6.56 24.17
N THR A 102 12.20 6.86 24.66
CA THR A 102 12.78 6.17 25.83
C THR A 102 12.70 7.09 27.04
N GLY A 103 12.18 6.59 28.18
CA GLY A 103 12.22 7.35 29.45
C GLY A 103 11.45 8.67 29.48
N GLY A 104 10.56 8.94 28.51
CA GLY A 104 9.78 10.18 28.42
C GLY A 104 10.51 11.38 27.81
N ASP A 105 11.80 11.24 27.50
CA ASP A 105 12.57 12.26 26.81
C ASP A 105 12.37 12.15 25.30
N THR A 106 11.76 13.19 24.73
CA THR A 106 11.45 13.24 23.29
C THR A 106 12.63 13.67 22.43
N SER A 107 13.72 14.17 23.04
CA SER A 107 14.91 14.66 22.31
C SER A 107 15.71 13.52 21.66
N SER A 108 15.60 12.30 22.19
CA SER A 108 16.26 11.09 21.68
C SER A 108 15.31 10.17 20.91
N ALA A 109 14.14 10.68 20.49
CA ALA A 109 13.13 9.87 19.82
C ALA A 109 13.64 9.32 18.48
N VAL A 110 13.34 8.04 18.22
CA VAL A 110 13.60 7.39 16.94
C VAL A 110 12.33 7.42 16.12
N THR A 111 12.38 8.05 14.95
CA THR A 111 11.23 8.21 14.05
C THR A 111 11.38 7.36 12.79
N PHE A 112 10.26 6.79 12.37
CA PHE A 112 10.05 6.08 11.11
C PHE A 112 9.00 6.85 10.32
N ASP A 113 9.41 7.41 9.18
CA ASP A 113 8.50 8.09 8.25
C ASP A 113 7.97 7.06 7.24
N CYS A 114 6.79 6.53 7.50
CA CYS A 114 6.27 5.32 6.85
C CYS A 114 5.50 5.63 5.57
N ASN A 115 4.51 6.54 5.66
CA ASN A 115 3.57 6.94 4.59
C ASN A 115 3.14 5.79 3.66
N SER A 116 2.68 4.67 4.23
CA SER A 116 2.39 3.47 3.45
C SER A 116 1.22 2.68 4.00
N TRP A 117 0.51 2.01 3.10
CA TRP A 117 -0.54 1.04 3.45
C TRP A 117 0.08 -0.27 3.90
N VAL A 118 -0.27 -0.73 5.11
CA VAL A 118 0.06 -2.06 5.63
C VAL A 118 -1.13 -2.98 5.39
N HIS A 119 -0.94 -3.98 4.54
CA HIS A 119 -1.96 -4.97 4.20
C HIS A 119 -2.36 -5.81 5.42
N SER A 120 -3.55 -6.40 5.38
CA SER A 120 -3.98 -7.36 6.40
C SER A 120 -3.11 -8.61 6.37
N LYS A 121 -2.75 -9.15 7.54
CA LYS A 121 -2.03 -10.43 7.61
C LYS A 121 -2.78 -11.61 6.95
N PHE A 122 -4.10 -11.47 6.78
CA PHE A 122 -4.95 -12.45 6.11
C PHE A 122 -4.88 -12.36 4.58
N ASP A 123 -4.43 -11.22 4.05
CA ASP A 123 -4.14 -11.04 2.61
C ASP A 123 -2.73 -11.52 2.27
N ASN A 124 -1.75 -11.18 3.11
CA ASN A 124 -0.37 -11.64 3.04
C ASN A 124 0.23 -11.67 4.47
N PRO A 125 0.79 -12.81 4.93
CA PRO A 125 1.38 -12.92 6.26
C PRO A 125 2.76 -12.25 6.41
N GLU A 126 3.37 -11.75 5.33
CA GLU A 126 4.67 -11.08 5.41
C GLU A 126 4.58 -9.71 6.10
N LYS A 127 5.38 -9.53 7.15
CA LYS A 127 5.45 -8.27 7.89
C LYS A 127 6.04 -7.15 7.04
N ARG A 128 5.50 -5.95 7.20
CA ARG A 128 5.99 -4.73 6.54
C ARG A 128 7.16 -4.14 7.31
N VAL A 129 8.30 -3.94 6.64
CA VAL A 129 9.46 -3.28 7.24
C VAL A 129 9.42 -1.77 6.99
N PHE A 130 9.77 -1.02 8.03
CA PHE A 130 10.04 0.41 7.95
C PHE A 130 11.41 0.69 8.58
N PHE A 131 12.24 1.48 7.89
CA PHE A 131 13.56 1.87 8.37
C PHE A 131 13.50 3.25 9.03
N THR A 132 14.44 3.53 9.93
CA THR A 132 14.57 4.88 10.50
C THR A 132 14.87 5.91 9.40
N VAL A 133 14.59 7.19 9.66
CA VAL A 133 14.88 8.31 8.74
C VAL A 133 16.37 8.52 8.40
N LYS A 134 17.28 7.75 9.00
CA LYS A 134 18.72 7.82 8.71
C LYS A 134 19.03 7.23 7.34
N SER A 135 19.79 7.95 6.53
CA SER A 135 20.16 7.56 5.18
C SER A 135 21.52 6.88 5.13
N PHE A 136 21.64 5.81 4.33
CA PHE A 136 22.88 5.04 4.16
C PHE A 136 23.08 4.63 2.69
N LEU A 137 24.30 4.80 2.16
CA LEU A 137 24.70 4.12 0.94
C LEU A 137 24.68 2.59 1.16
N PRO A 138 24.60 1.76 0.10
CA PRO A 138 24.61 0.31 0.25
C PRO A 138 25.80 -0.21 1.08
N SER A 139 27.00 0.35 0.87
CA SER A 139 28.23 0.00 1.60
C SER A 139 28.26 0.48 3.05
N GLU A 140 27.40 1.42 3.42
CA GLU A 140 27.31 2.02 4.77
C GLU A 140 26.12 1.47 5.55
N THR A 141 25.33 0.56 4.97
CA THR A 141 24.18 -0.05 5.64
C THR A 141 24.65 -0.72 6.93
N PRO A 142 24.06 -0.40 8.10
CA PRO A 142 24.39 -1.11 9.33
C PRO A 142 24.23 -2.62 9.17
N LYS A 143 25.19 -3.39 9.68
CA LYS A 143 25.26 -4.84 9.45
C LYS A 143 24.00 -5.61 9.88
N GLY A 144 23.32 -5.16 10.93
CA GLY A 144 22.05 -5.75 11.37
C GLY A 144 20.86 -5.52 10.43
N LEU A 145 21.00 -4.65 9.42
CA LEU A 145 19.93 -4.27 8.48
C LEU A 145 20.19 -4.71 7.03
N GLU A 146 21.39 -5.21 6.71
CA GLU A 146 21.76 -5.57 5.33
C GLU A 146 20.80 -6.59 4.72
N GLU A 147 20.46 -7.62 5.48
CA GLU A 147 19.57 -8.69 5.02
C GLU A 147 18.12 -8.20 4.85
N LEU A 148 17.61 -7.39 5.79
CA LEU A 148 16.29 -6.77 5.66
C LEU A 148 16.21 -5.84 4.45
N ARG A 149 17.24 -5.00 4.23
CA ARG A 149 17.33 -4.12 3.06
C ARG A 149 17.29 -4.94 1.76
N ARG A 150 18.05 -6.04 1.70
CA ARG A 150 18.10 -6.93 0.54
C ARG A 150 16.74 -7.61 0.29
N LYS A 151 16.09 -8.12 1.34
CA LYS A 151 14.77 -8.76 1.26
C LYS A 151 13.69 -7.80 0.80
N GLU A 152 13.59 -6.61 1.38
CA GLU A 152 12.59 -5.61 0.96
C GLU A 152 12.75 -5.24 -0.52
N LEU A 153 13.99 -5.07 -1.00
CA LEU A 153 14.23 -4.84 -2.42
C LEU A 153 13.83 -6.02 -3.31
N GLN A 154 13.94 -7.26 -2.84
CA GLN A 154 13.47 -8.44 -3.58
C GLN A 154 11.94 -8.50 -3.59
N THR A 155 11.29 -8.28 -2.45
CA THR A 155 9.83 -8.22 -2.34
C THR A 155 9.25 -7.13 -3.25
N LEU A 156 9.86 -5.95 -3.31
CA LEU A 156 9.44 -4.86 -4.20
C LEU A 156 9.60 -5.19 -5.69
N ARG A 157 10.54 -6.06 -6.09
CA ARG A 157 10.70 -6.50 -7.49
C ARG A 157 9.72 -7.63 -7.85
N GLY A 158 9.37 -8.46 -6.88
CA GLY A 158 8.59 -9.67 -7.12
C GLY A 158 9.33 -10.71 -7.96
N ASP A 159 8.58 -11.63 -8.56
CA ASP A 159 9.09 -12.80 -9.31
C ASP A 159 8.82 -12.72 -10.83
N GLY A 160 8.19 -11.63 -11.31
CA GLY A 160 7.78 -11.47 -12.70
C GLY A 160 6.59 -12.31 -13.15
N HIS A 161 5.91 -12.99 -12.23
CA HIS A 161 4.82 -13.92 -12.50
C HIS A 161 3.53 -13.51 -11.79
N GLY A 162 2.42 -14.17 -12.12
CA GLY A 162 1.11 -13.91 -11.50
C GLY A 162 0.42 -12.60 -11.92
N GLU A 163 -0.88 -12.54 -11.65
CA GLU A 163 -1.68 -11.31 -11.75
C GLU A 163 -1.51 -10.48 -10.48
N ARG A 164 -1.34 -9.17 -10.64
CA ARG A 164 -1.07 -8.27 -9.52
C ARG A 164 -2.33 -8.01 -8.68
N ARG A 165 -2.19 -8.08 -7.36
CA ARG A 165 -3.28 -7.84 -6.40
C ARG A 165 -3.21 -6.42 -5.84
N SER A 166 -4.36 -5.87 -5.43
CA SER A 166 -4.47 -4.46 -5.01
C SER A 166 -3.57 -4.07 -3.84
N PHE A 167 -3.28 -4.99 -2.93
CA PHE A 167 -2.44 -4.76 -1.75
C PHE A 167 -0.93 -4.91 -2.02
N GLU A 168 -0.54 -5.40 -3.20
CA GLU A 168 0.85 -5.65 -3.55
C GLU A 168 1.61 -4.36 -3.86
N ARG A 169 2.91 -4.35 -3.55
CA ARG A 169 3.85 -3.25 -3.85
C ARG A 169 4.93 -3.70 -4.84
N ILE A 170 4.55 -4.51 -5.83
CA ILE A 170 5.48 -5.10 -6.79
C ILE A 170 5.64 -4.16 -7.99
N TYR A 171 6.86 -3.68 -8.19
CA TYR A 171 7.27 -2.84 -9.30
C TYR A 171 8.00 -3.69 -10.33
N ASP A 172 7.38 -3.89 -11.48
CA ASP A 172 7.94 -4.64 -12.60
C ASP A 172 7.47 -4.06 -13.94
N TYR A 173 8.09 -4.49 -15.03
CA TYR A 173 7.91 -3.92 -16.36
C TYR A 173 7.12 -4.84 -17.29
N ASP A 174 6.31 -4.23 -18.14
CA ASP A 174 5.72 -4.89 -19.31
C ASP A 174 5.57 -3.86 -20.44
N VAL A 175 5.24 -4.34 -21.64
CA VAL A 175 4.98 -3.53 -22.84
C VAL A 175 3.53 -3.04 -22.85
N TYR A 176 3.23 -2.08 -23.73
CA TYR A 176 1.86 -1.62 -23.94
C TYR A 176 1.13 -2.60 -24.88
N ASN A 177 0.74 -3.73 -24.31
CA ASN A 177 -0.08 -4.77 -24.92
C ASN A 177 -1.51 -4.79 -24.35
N ASP A 178 -1.88 -3.79 -23.56
CA ASP A 178 -3.13 -3.70 -22.79
C ASP A 178 -4.05 -2.57 -23.27
N LEU A 179 -3.74 -1.97 -24.44
CA LEU A 179 -4.53 -0.87 -25.01
C LEU A 179 -5.72 -1.37 -25.85
N GLY A 180 -5.55 -2.50 -26.54
CA GLY A 180 -6.56 -3.11 -27.40
C GLY A 180 -7.60 -3.94 -26.62
N ASP A 181 -8.72 -4.23 -27.26
CA ASP A 181 -9.77 -5.13 -26.73
C ASP A 181 -10.40 -5.97 -27.85
N PRO A 182 -9.62 -6.86 -28.49
CA PRO A 182 -10.07 -7.64 -29.65
C PRO A 182 -11.21 -8.62 -29.29
N ASP A 183 -11.25 -9.11 -28.06
CA ASP A 183 -12.30 -10.04 -27.58
C ASP A 183 -13.69 -9.38 -27.67
N ARG A 184 -13.81 -8.11 -27.25
CA ARG A 184 -15.05 -7.34 -27.36
C ARG A 184 -15.40 -6.97 -28.80
N ASN A 185 -14.43 -6.48 -29.56
CA ASN A 185 -14.61 -6.15 -30.98
C ASN A 185 -13.28 -6.31 -31.73
N PRO A 186 -13.23 -7.10 -32.83
CA PRO A 186 -12.02 -7.24 -33.64
C PRO A 186 -11.41 -5.89 -34.10
N ALA A 187 -12.24 -4.86 -34.34
CA ALA A 187 -11.78 -3.52 -34.72
C ALA A 187 -11.02 -2.77 -33.59
N HIS A 188 -11.10 -3.25 -32.35
CA HIS A 188 -10.37 -2.71 -31.21
C HIS A 188 -8.98 -3.34 -31.05
N HIS A 189 -8.54 -4.20 -31.98
CA HIS A 189 -7.16 -4.68 -32.00
C HIS A 189 -6.19 -3.48 -32.15
N ARG A 190 -5.10 -3.50 -31.39
CA ARG A 190 -4.04 -2.49 -31.42
C ARG A 190 -2.68 -3.20 -31.46
N PRO A 191 -1.67 -2.65 -32.16
CA PRO A 191 -0.33 -3.21 -32.12
C PRO A 191 0.25 -3.07 -30.71
N VAL A 192 1.07 -4.04 -30.31
CA VAL A 192 1.87 -3.96 -29.08
C VAL A 192 2.96 -2.90 -29.25
N LEU A 193 3.07 -1.97 -28.29
CA LEU A 193 4.10 -0.93 -28.29
C LEU A 193 5.19 -1.26 -27.25
N GLY A 194 6.44 -1.30 -27.70
CA GLY A 194 7.61 -1.71 -26.93
C GLY A 194 8.06 -3.14 -27.25
N GLY A 195 9.37 -3.41 -27.09
CA GLY A 195 9.95 -4.75 -27.30
C GLY A 195 10.17 -5.14 -28.77
N SER A 196 10.02 -4.21 -29.71
CA SER A 196 10.37 -4.41 -31.12
C SER A 196 10.96 -3.14 -31.73
N ASP A 197 11.80 -3.28 -32.75
CA ASP A 197 12.37 -2.15 -33.50
C ASP A 197 11.32 -1.41 -34.33
N LYS A 198 10.25 -2.11 -34.71
CA LYS A 198 9.14 -1.53 -35.49
C LYS A 198 8.28 -0.58 -34.65
N TYR A 199 8.08 -0.89 -33.37
CA TYR A 199 7.29 -0.08 -32.44
C TYR A 199 8.04 0.10 -31.11
N PRO A 200 9.14 0.87 -31.10
CA PRO A 200 9.87 1.15 -29.87
C PRO A 200 9.01 2.02 -28.95
N TYR A 201 8.97 1.70 -27.67
CA TYR A 201 8.20 2.45 -26.67
C TYR A 201 8.72 2.19 -25.25
N PRO A 202 8.61 3.18 -24.33
CA PRO A 202 8.86 2.97 -22.91
C PRO A 202 8.06 1.78 -22.34
N ARG A 203 8.58 1.17 -21.28
CA ARG A 203 7.85 0.15 -20.52
C ARG A 203 6.84 0.80 -19.60
N ARG A 204 5.82 0.02 -19.22
CA ARG A 204 4.82 0.37 -18.21
C ARG A 204 4.89 -0.57 -17.01
N CYS A 205 4.16 -0.24 -15.96
CA CYS A 205 4.01 -1.11 -14.80
C CYS A 205 3.29 -2.42 -15.18
N ARG A 206 3.92 -3.56 -14.90
CA ARG A 206 3.34 -4.89 -15.13
C ARG A 206 2.09 -5.09 -14.28
N THR A 207 1.02 -5.55 -14.90
CA THR A 207 -0.26 -5.89 -14.26
C THR A 207 -0.52 -7.39 -14.22
N GLY A 208 -0.03 -8.13 -15.22
CA GLY A 208 -0.02 -9.59 -15.23
C GLY A 208 -1.39 -10.24 -15.40
N ARG A 209 -2.41 -9.52 -15.90
CA ARG A 209 -3.73 -10.08 -16.17
C ARG A 209 -3.65 -11.11 -17.30
N ALA A 210 -4.67 -11.94 -17.40
CA ALA A 210 -4.78 -12.94 -18.45
C ALA A 210 -4.71 -12.32 -19.85
N ARG A 211 -4.21 -13.09 -20.82
CA ARG A 211 -4.23 -12.71 -22.24
C ARG A 211 -5.64 -12.78 -22.81
N THR A 212 -5.90 -12.02 -23.87
CA THR A 212 -7.17 -12.11 -24.61
C THR A 212 -7.28 -13.44 -25.33
N LYS A 213 -8.51 -13.91 -25.59
CA LYS A 213 -8.76 -15.18 -26.29
C LYS A 213 -8.40 -15.08 -27.77
N LYS A 214 -8.65 -13.92 -28.40
CA LYS A 214 -8.41 -13.71 -29.84
C LYS A 214 -6.97 -13.31 -30.18
N ASP A 215 -6.22 -12.72 -29.25
CA ASP A 215 -4.80 -12.40 -29.45
C ASP A 215 -3.99 -12.70 -28.17
N PRO A 216 -3.21 -13.80 -28.15
CA PRO A 216 -2.36 -14.17 -27.02
C PRO A 216 -1.28 -13.14 -26.66
N ARG A 217 -0.99 -12.16 -27.53
CA ARG A 217 -0.03 -11.09 -27.25
C ARG A 217 -0.66 -9.89 -26.56
N THR A 218 -1.99 -9.78 -26.57
CA THR A 218 -2.74 -8.68 -25.94
C THR A 218 -3.19 -9.10 -24.54
N GLU A 219 -2.97 -8.23 -23.55
CA GLU A 219 -3.47 -8.40 -22.19
C GLU A 219 -4.94 -7.95 -22.08
N ARG A 220 -5.73 -8.67 -21.30
CA ARG A 220 -7.15 -8.37 -21.10
C ARG A 220 -7.36 -7.11 -20.26
N ARG A 221 -8.31 -6.27 -20.68
CA ARG A 221 -8.73 -5.06 -19.96
C ARG A 221 -9.92 -5.35 -19.06
N GLU A 222 -9.66 -5.85 -17.87
CA GLU A 222 -10.69 -6.03 -16.84
C GLU A 222 -10.32 -5.34 -15.53
N GLY A 223 -11.35 -4.87 -14.84
CA GLY A 223 -11.23 -4.25 -13.51
C GLY A 223 -10.43 -2.96 -13.51
N HIS A 224 -9.73 -2.74 -12.40
CA HIS A 224 -8.84 -1.60 -12.22
C HIS A 224 -7.45 -1.90 -12.77
N ASN A 225 -6.79 -0.90 -13.33
CA ASN A 225 -5.40 -1.03 -13.77
C ASN A 225 -4.50 -0.98 -12.53
N TYR A 226 -3.93 -2.12 -12.14
CA TYR A 226 -3.03 -2.19 -11.00
C TYR A 226 -1.90 -1.14 -11.09
N VAL A 227 -1.67 -0.47 -9.97
CA VAL A 227 -0.37 0.12 -9.63
C VAL A 227 -0.02 -0.32 -8.21
N PRO A 228 1.28 -0.35 -7.84
CA PRO A 228 1.70 -0.64 -6.47
C PRO A 228 0.91 0.15 -5.43
N ARG A 229 0.54 -0.51 -4.32
CA ARG A 229 -0.49 0.01 -3.40
C ARG A 229 -0.28 1.45 -2.94
N ASP A 230 0.97 1.85 -2.72
CA ASP A 230 1.33 3.19 -2.26
C ASP A 230 1.31 4.25 -3.37
N GLU A 231 1.37 3.84 -4.65
CA GLU A 231 1.18 4.72 -5.82
C GLU A 231 -0.31 4.94 -6.14
N TRP A 232 -1.17 4.10 -5.59
CA TRP A 232 -2.60 4.21 -5.76
C TRP A 232 -3.12 5.47 -5.07
N PHE A 233 -3.98 6.23 -5.74
CA PHE A 233 -4.53 7.46 -5.16
C PHE A 233 -5.23 7.19 -3.82
N SER A 234 -5.10 8.15 -2.90
CA SER A 234 -5.88 8.15 -1.66
C SER A 234 -7.38 8.11 -1.96
N GLU A 235 -8.14 7.44 -1.10
CA GLU A 235 -9.57 7.22 -1.32
C GLU A 235 -10.36 8.53 -1.43
N VAL A 236 -9.96 9.58 -0.69
CA VAL A 236 -10.52 10.93 -0.80
C VAL A 236 -10.37 11.48 -2.23
N LYS A 237 -9.19 11.28 -2.82
CA LYS A 237 -8.90 11.73 -4.18
C LYS A 237 -9.68 10.89 -5.20
N GLN A 238 -9.88 9.59 -4.96
CA GLN A 238 -10.73 8.75 -5.80
C GLN A 238 -12.21 9.17 -5.76
N LEU A 239 -12.75 9.44 -4.57
CA LEU A 239 -14.10 9.95 -4.40
C LEU A 239 -14.27 11.30 -5.13
N THR A 240 -13.27 12.17 -5.04
CA THR A 240 -13.24 13.45 -5.75
C THR A 240 -13.23 13.26 -7.27
N PHE A 241 -12.42 12.34 -7.80
CA PHE A 241 -12.41 12.00 -9.22
C PHE A 241 -13.73 11.38 -9.68
N GLY A 242 -14.33 10.49 -8.88
CA GLY A 242 -15.63 9.90 -9.16
C GLY A 242 -16.73 10.95 -9.22
N ALA A 243 -16.80 11.84 -8.23
CA ALA A 243 -17.74 12.96 -8.20
C ALA A 243 -17.53 13.91 -9.39
N THR A 244 -16.27 14.20 -9.74
CA THR A 244 -15.94 15.02 -10.92
C THR A 244 -16.35 14.34 -12.22
N THR A 245 -16.12 13.03 -12.35
CA THR A 245 -16.49 12.24 -13.53
C THR A 245 -18.01 12.18 -13.69
N LEU A 246 -18.76 11.92 -12.61
CA LEU A 246 -20.21 11.95 -12.59
C LEU A 246 -20.74 13.33 -12.99
N ARG A 247 -20.16 14.39 -12.41
CA ARG A 247 -20.49 15.77 -12.72
C ARG A 247 -20.23 16.10 -14.19
N SER A 248 -19.10 15.68 -14.76
CA SER A 248 -18.82 15.87 -16.19
C SER A 248 -19.76 15.09 -17.09
N GLY A 249 -20.12 13.85 -16.71
CA GLY A 249 -21.14 13.06 -17.41
C GLY A 249 -22.50 13.76 -17.41
N MET A 250 -22.94 14.28 -16.27
CA MET A 250 -24.16 15.08 -16.17
C MET A 250 -24.08 16.37 -17.02
N HIS A 251 -22.96 17.10 -16.97
CA HIS A 251 -22.76 18.29 -17.79
C HIS A 251 -22.72 17.99 -19.30
N ALA A 252 -22.31 16.79 -19.72
CA ALA A 252 -22.37 16.36 -21.11
C ALA A 252 -23.80 15.93 -21.53
N LEU A 253 -24.57 15.33 -20.62
CA LEU A 253 -25.96 14.91 -20.86
C LEU A 253 -26.95 16.07 -20.88
N LEU A 254 -26.74 17.09 -20.04
CA LEU A 254 -27.65 18.25 -19.93
C LEU A 254 -27.89 18.96 -21.29
N PRO A 255 -26.87 19.28 -22.09
CA PRO A 255 -27.05 19.82 -23.44
C PRO A 255 -27.83 18.90 -24.38
N MET A 256 -27.66 17.58 -24.25
CA MET A 256 -28.38 16.59 -25.07
C MET A 256 -29.85 16.44 -24.67
N LEU A 257 -30.20 16.68 -23.40
CA LEU A 257 -31.58 16.58 -22.89
C LEU A 257 -32.37 17.90 -23.00
N ARG A 258 -31.69 19.05 -23.13
CA ARG A 258 -32.33 20.37 -23.30
C ARG A 258 -33.39 20.41 -24.41
N PRO A 259 -33.17 19.88 -25.63
CA PRO A 259 -34.18 19.88 -26.68
C PRO A 259 -35.42 19.05 -26.34
N LEU A 260 -35.26 17.96 -25.58
CA LEU A 260 -36.35 17.07 -25.16
C LEU A 260 -37.20 17.67 -24.04
N LEU A 261 -36.58 18.43 -23.13
CA LEU A 261 -37.27 19.14 -22.05
C LEU A 261 -38.09 20.32 -22.59
N ILE A 262 -37.51 21.13 -23.48
CA ILE A 262 -38.21 22.25 -24.13
C ILE A 262 -39.42 21.76 -24.93
N LYS A 263 -39.29 20.62 -25.63
CA LYS A 263 -40.38 20.02 -26.42
C LYS A 263 -41.50 19.43 -25.56
N LYS A 264 -41.25 19.15 -24.27
CA LYS A 264 -42.25 18.64 -23.32
C LYS A 264 -43.05 19.76 -22.67
N GLU A 265 -42.43 20.91 -22.38
CA GLU A 265 -43.15 22.10 -21.90
C GLU A 265 -44.08 22.70 -22.95
N LEU A 266 -43.63 22.75 -24.22
CA LEU A 266 -44.48 23.22 -25.33
C LEU A 266 -45.71 22.34 -25.57
N ARG A 267 -45.69 21.06 -25.18
CA ARG A 267 -46.86 20.14 -25.28
C ARG A 267 -47.81 20.21 -24.10
N LEU A 268 -47.44 20.90 -23.01
CA LEU A 268 -48.29 21.09 -21.82
C LEU A 268 -49.01 22.45 -21.86
N LEU A 269 -48.72 23.26 -22.88
CA LEU A 269 -49.29 24.58 -23.10
C LEU A 269 -50.25 24.62 -24.31
N ASP A 270 -50.54 23.45 -24.90
CA ASP A 270 -51.58 23.23 -25.93
C ASP A 270 -52.78 22.49 -25.31
#